data_AF-A0A7C6N9L8-F1
#
_entry.id   AF-A0A7C6N9L8-F1
#
_cell.length_a   1.000
_cell.length_b   1.000
_cell.length_c   1.000
_cell.angle_alpha   90.00
_cell.angle_beta   90.00
_cell.angle_gamma   90.00
#
_symmetry.space_group_name_H-M   'P 1'
#
loop_
_entity.id
_entity.type
_entity.pdbx_description
1 polymer ?
#
loop_
_entity_poly.entity_id
_entity_poly.type
_entity_poly.pdbx_seq_one_letter_code
_entity_poly.pdbx_strand_id
1 'polypeptide(L)'
;MNQFMNIPDELKQLPQWVCRKEKIPFNPVTGVPAKAGQSDTWARFEDAVNAFHDGGYDGIGFEFNNNGIVGIDLDHVVTNDGSLFEEAVEIVSMLDSYTEYSPSGKGLHIFVKGDIPVDGRKKSFIEMYKVKRYFTMTGNVYGDLKHINERSEQVMQIFNKHFINPVSVKSTIEANIDNFCINKGKDYFSIGIEKDTVFKALWNGDYQSEKCTSESEKDLALMGKLLFWCSGDVDTAIEAFIGSPYAKGKDDKHIAKLERSDYMQRTAMKAMQGLTSTATNDDDKFIKKFAKGTAEIQETLEHLQPHINYPCDDKGNGELFADVFNCVARFNVTANEWFVYDGRVWVKDIGGMSVSRMAKQLKDELLMFSVTIDNETQKTAYQKHILKMGSRAVRETMVKDARDKYCISNEDLDKDSDLLNLQNGTLNLKTFEFREHRAEDLLSKIANVSYNPAARSELWQHFINEVMQGDEEKIKYLQKAIGYG
;
A
#
# COMPACT_ATOMS: atom_id res chain seq x y z
N MET A 1 5.29 8.23 -38.10
CA MET A 1 4.37 8.24 -39.26
C MET A 1 3.05 7.71 -38.75
N ASN A 2 2.01 8.55 -38.67
CA ASN A 2 0.73 8.13 -38.10
C ASN A 2 -0.05 7.33 -39.16
N GLN A 3 -0.61 6.19 -38.75
CA GLN A 3 -1.35 5.28 -39.63
C GLN A 3 -2.72 4.94 -39.03
N PHE A 4 -3.52 5.97 -38.74
CA PHE A 4 -4.77 5.84 -37.98
C PHE A 4 -5.80 4.87 -38.57
N MET A 5 -5.71 4.55 -39.87
CA MET A 5 -6.57 3.54 -40.49
C MET A 5 -6.38 2.14 -39.89
N ASN A 6 -5.19 1.84 -39.36
CA ASN A 6 -4.87 0.57 -38.73
C ASN A 6 -5.35 0.47 -37.28
N ILE A 7 -5.96 1.51 -36.72
CA ILE A 7 -6.59 1.42 -35.39
C ILE A 7 -7.79 0.46 -35.50
N PRO A 8 -8.04 -0.44 -34.54
CA PRO A 8 -9.17 -1.36 -34.60
C PRO A 8 -10.50 -0.63 -34.60
N ASP A 9 -11.46 -1.12 -35.39
CA ASP A 9 -12.78 -0.49 -35.52
C ASP A 9 -13.55 -0.49 -34.19
N GLU A 10 -13.26 -1.45 -33.30
CA GLU A 10 -13.81 -1.51 -31.94
C GLU A 10 -13.48 -0.25 -31.11
N LEU A 11 -12.32 0.38 -31.33
CA LEU A 11 -11.98 1.65 -30.69
C LEU A 11 -12.60 2.84 -31.42
N LYS A 12 -12.60 2.82 -32.76
CA LYS A 12 -13.13 3.92 -33.58
C LYS A 12 -14.61 4.19 -33.29
N GLN A 13 -15.38 3.13 -33.00
CA GLN A 13 -16.81 3.22 -32.70
C GLN A 13 -17.13 3.88 -31.35
N LEU A 14 -16.16 3.98 -30.43
CA LEU A 14 -16.37 4.58 -29.12
C LEU A 14 -16.15 6.10 -29.17
N PRO A 15 -17.04 6.93 -28.58
CA PRO A 15 -16.87 8.38 -28.53
C PRO A 15 -15.89 8.80 -27.42
N GLN A 16 -14.66 8.28 -27.47
CA GLN A 16 -13.62 8.43 -26.46
C GLN A 16 -12.35 9.06 -27.03
N TRP A 17 -12.48 9.87 -28.09
CA TRP A 17 -11.35 10.42 -28.83
C TRP A 17 -11.08 11.88 -28.47
N VAL A 18 -9.80 12.20 -28.38
CA VAL A 18 -9.27 13.55 -28.11
C VAL A 18 -8.15 13.87 -29.11
N CYS A 19 -7.87 15.14 -29.32
CA CYS A 19 -6.62 15.58 -29.96
C CYS A 19 -5.58 15.94 -28.91
N ARG A 20 -4.30 15.83 -29.24
CA ARG A 20 -3.19 16.12 -28.34
C ARG A 20 -2.38 17.29 -28.87
N LYS A 21 -2.08 18.26 -28.02
CA LYS A 21 -1.07 19.30 -28.28
C LYS A 21 -0.17 19.42 -27.05
N GLU A 22 1.14 19.32 -27.23
CA GLU A 22 2.12 19.39 -26.12
C GLU A 22 1.81 18.44 -24.94
N LYS A 23 1.32 17.22 -25.24
CA LYS A 23 0.86 16.20 -24.26
C LYS A 23 -0.42 16.54 -23.48
N ILE A 24 -1.11 17.61 -23.83
CA ILE A 24 -2.39 18.00 -23.24
C ILE A 24 -3.51 17.53 -24.18
N PRO A 25 -4.55 16.84 -23.69
CA PRO A 25 -5.68 16.42 -24.50
C PRO A 25 -6.70 17.57 -24.67
N PHE A 26 -7.27 17.68 -25.86
CA PHE A 26 -8.25 18.68 -26.26
C PHE A 26 -9.42 17.98 -26.95
N ASN A 27 -10.62 18.52 -26.75
CA ASN A 27 -11.78 18.12 -27.52
C ASN A 27 -11.58 18.56 -28.99
N PRO A 28 -11.64 17.65 -29.97
CA PRO A 28 -11.33 17.98 -31.36
C PRO A 28 -12.38 18.86 -32.04
N VAL A 29 -13.62 18.89 -31.53
CA VAL A 29 -14.71 19.69 -32.09
C VAL A 29 -14.71 21.11 -31.51
N THR A 30 -14.54 21.24 -30.21
CA THR A 30 -14.65 22.54 -29.52
C THR A 30 -13.31 23.23 -29.29
N GLY A 31 -12.19 22.50 -29.38
CA GLY A 31 -10.85 23.01 -29.14
C GLY A 31 -10.53 23.33 -27.67
N VAL A 32 -11.42 23.00 -26.74
CA VAL A 32 -11.20 23.18 -25.29
C VAL A 32 -10.44 21.99 -24.70
N PRO A 33 -9.66 22.17 -23.61
CA PRO A 33 -8.99 21.06 -22.94
C PRO A 33 -9.97 19.96 -22.52
N ALA A 34 -9.68 18.73 -22.91
CA ALA A 34 -10.43 17.55 -22.50
C ALA A 34 -10.00 17.09 -21.09
N LYS A 35 -10.91 16.46 -20.37
CA LYS A 35 -10.67 16.01 -18.99
C LYS A 35 -10.91 14.51 -18.87
N ALA A 36 -9.98 13.84 -18.21
CA ALA A 36 -10.11 12.42 -17.91
C ALA A 36 -11.33 12.16 -17.00
N GLY A 37 -12.11 11.13 -17.33
CA GLY A 37 -13.38 10.80 -16.68
C GLY A 37 -14.58 11.72 -17.00
N GLN A 38 -14.45 12.70 -17.91
CA GLN A 38 -15.55 13.57 -18.35
C GLN A 38 -15.87 13.33 -19.83
N SER A 39 -16.79 12.40 -20.10
CA SER A 39 -17.05 11.92 -21.45
C SER A 39 -17.68 12.95 -22.40
N ASP A 40 -18.30 13.99 -21.86
CA ASP A 40 -18.80 15.15 -22.59
C ASP A 40 -17.66 16.04 -23.15
N THR A 41 -16.43 15.85 -22.68
CA THR A 41 -15.24 16.54 -23.19
C THR A 41 -14.50 15.77 -24.28
N TRP A 42 -14.99 14.60 -24.69
CA TRP A 42 -14.41 13.77 -25.77
C TRP A 42 -15.26 13.84 -27.04
N ALA A 43 -14.81 13.21 -28.12
CA ALA A 43 -15.51 13.20 -29.40
C ALA A 43 -15.38 11.86 -30.13
N ARG A 44 -15.85 11.82 -31.39
CA ARG A 44 -15.73 10.64 -32.26
C ARG A 44 -14.35 10.57 -32.90
N PHE A 45 -14.01 9.39 -33.39
CA PHE A 45 -12.75 9.14 -34.07
C PHE A 45 -12.55 10.04 -35.27
N GLU A 46 -13.58 10.20 -36.12
CA GLU A 46 -13.51 11.01 -37.33
C GLU A 46 -13.25 12.48 -37.00
N ASP A 47 -13.85 12.99 -35.93
CA ASP A 47 -13.65 14.37 -35.47
C ASP A 47 -12.18 14.60 -35.08
N ALA A 48 -11.58 13.66 -34.33
CA ALA A 48 -10.19 13.72 -33.93
C ALA A 48 -9.21 13.63 -35.11
N VAL A 49 -9.48 12.75 -36.08
CA VAL A 49 -8.64 12.61 -37.28
C VAL A 49 -8.72 13.84 -38.17
N ASN A 50 -9.93 14.39 -38.39
CA ASN A 50 -10.12 15.60 -39.18
C ASN A 50 -9.41 16.80 -38.53
N ALA A 51 -9.62 17.00 -37.22
CA ALA A 51 -8.97 18.08 -36.47
C ALA A 51 -7.43 17.97 -36.47
N PHE A 52 -6.89 16.75 -36.44
CA PHE A 52 -5.45 16.52 -36.62
C PHE A 52 -4.97 16.92 -38.02
N HIS A 53 -5.68 16.56 -39.08
CA HIS A 53 -5.33 16.91 -40.46
C HIS A 53 -5.42 18.42 -40.75
N ASP A 54 -6.30 19.13 -40.06
CA ASP A 54 -6.42 20.60 -40.14
C ASP A 54 -5.20 21.34 -39.54
N GLY A 55 -4.25 20.63 -38.93
CA GLY A 55 -2.92 21.13 -38.59
C GLY A 55 -2.79 21.79 -37.21
N GLY A 56 -3.80 21.66 -36.34
CA GLY A 56 -3.82 22.28 -35.00
C GLY A 56 -3.21 21.44 -33.86
N TYR A 57 -2.90 20.16 -34.10
CA TYR A 57 -2.58 19.18 -33.07
C TYR A 57 -1.43 18.24 -33.46
N ASP A 58 -0.71 17.74 -32.46
CA ASP A 58 0.46 16.87 -32.61
C ASP A 58 0.13 15.37 -32.61
N GLY A 59 -1.15 15.01 -32.54
CA GLY A 59 -1.65 13.64 -32.57
C GLY A 59 -3.08 13.50 -32.07
N ILE A 60 -3.60 12.28 -32.10
CA ILE A 60 -4.90 11.92 -31.50
C ILE A 60 -4.66 11.03 -30.28
N GLY A 61 -5.66 10.91 -29.42
CA GLY A 61 -5.61 10.07 -28.24
C GLY A 61 -6.94 9.41 -27.92
N PHE A 62 -6.88 8.36 -27.13
CA PHE A 62 -8.03 7.57 -26.69
C PHE A 62 -8.10 7.58 -25.15
N GLU A 63 -9.23 7.99 -24.60
CA GLU A 63 -9.50 8.06 -23.16
C GLU A 63 -10.07 6.75 -22.63
N PHE A 64 -9.56 6.27 -21.48
CA PHE A 64 -10.08 5.07 -20.82
C PHE A 64 -11.24 5.39 -19.89
N ASN A 65 -12.31 4.57 -19.94
CA ASN A 65 -13.58 4.84 -19.25
C ASN A 65 -14.23 3.60 -18.61
N ASN A 66 -13.44 2.65 -18.12
CA ASN A 66 -13.88 1.42 -17.44
C ASN A 66 -14.89 0.57 -18.23
N ASN A 67 -14.75 0.54 -19.56
CA ASN A 67 -15.68 -0.15 -20.46
C ASN A 67 -15.19 -1.56 -20.85
N GLY A 68 -14.31 -2.15 -20.01
CA GLY A 68 -13.71 -3.46 -20.27
C GLY A 68 -12.47 -3.43 -21.17
N ILE A 69 -11.92 -2.26 -21.49
CA ILE A 69 -10.66 -2.10 -22.21
C ILE A 69 -9.57 -1.61 -21.24
N VAL A 70 -8.46 -2.33 -21.20
CA VAL A 70 -7.25 -1.97 -20.45
C VAL A 70 -6.16 -1.55 -21.43
N GLY A 71 -5.54 -0.40 -21.16
CA GLY A 71 -4.34 0.05 -21.85
C GLY A 71 -3.10 -0.32 -21.06
N ILE A 72 -2.12 -0.94 -21.72
CA ILE A 72 -0.80 -1.22 -21.16
C ILE A 72 0.23 -0.37 -21.93
N ASP A 73 0.97 0.49 -21.21
CA ASP A 73 2.06 1.30 -21.75
C ASP A 73 3.40 0.68 -21.33
N LEU A 74 4.26 0.40 -22.31
CA LEU A 74 5.60 -0.15 -22.11
C LEU A 74 6.64 0.92 -22.50
N ASP A 75 7.18 1.60 -21.49
CA ASP A 75 8.14 2.69 -21.61
C ASP A 75 9.55 2.17 -21.99
N HIS A 76 10.15 2.74 -23.02
CA HIS A 76 11.57 2.52 -23.39
C HIS A 76 11.98 1.07 -23.66
N VAL A 77 11.06 0.23 -24.16
CA VAL A 77 11.31 -1.20 -24.43
C VAL A 77 11.85 -1.50 -25.83
N VAL A 78 11.88 -0.52 -26.73
CA VAL A 78 12.43 -0.64 -28.09
C VAL A 78 13.87 -0.11 -28.09
N THR A 79 14.82 -0.97 -28.48
CA THR A 79 16.24 -0.63 -28.57
C THR A 79 16.57 0.14 -29.84
N ASN A 80 17.78 0.70 -29.91
CA ASN A 80 18.20 1.53 -31.05
C ASN A 80 18.28 0.76 -32.38
N ASP A 81 18.46 -0.56 -32.34
CA ASP A 81 18.42 -1.48 -33.48
C ASP A 81 17.01 -1.95 -33.85
N GLY A 82 15.98 -1.51 -33.12
CA GLY A 82 14.58 -1.85 -33.35
C GLY A 82 14.11 -3.16 -32.69
N SER A 83 14.98 -3.82 -31.94
CA SER A 83 14.64 -5.02 -31.16
C SER A 83 13.86 -4.66 -29.89
N LEU A 84 13.11 -5.61 -29.34
CA LEU A 84 12.43 -5.46 -28.05
C LEU A 84 13.20 -6.17 -26.92
N PHE A 85 13.06 -5.66 -25.70
CA PHE A 85 13.46 -6.41 -24.51
C PHE A 85 12.64 -7.71 -24.38
N GLU A 86 13.29 -8.77 -23.89
CA GLU A 86 12.68 -10.10 -23.73
C GLU A 86 11.36 -10.07 -22.96
N GLU A 87 11.32 -9.32 -21.86
CA GLU A 87 10.10 -9.17 -21.04
C GLU A 87 8.97 -8.43 -21.77
N ALA A 88 9.29 -7.49 -22.66
CA ALA A 88 8.29 -6.84 -23.51
C ALA A 88 7.77 -7.78 -24.60
N VAL A 89 8.64 -8.63 -25.16
CA VAL A 89 8.23 -9.69 -26.11
C VAL A 89 7.28 -10.68 -25.43
N GLU A 90 7.57 -11.08 -24.19
CA GLU A 90 6.68 -11.94 -23.39
C GLU A 90 5.30 -11.31 -23.21
N ILE A 91 5.24 -10.04 -22.77
CA ILE A 91 3.98 -9.33 -22.54
C ILE A 91 3.15 -9.20 -23.82
N VAL A 92 3.78 -8.78 -24.93
CA VAL A 92 3.10 -8.63 -26.22
C VAL A 92 2.59 -9.98 -26.73
N SER A 93 3.39 -11.04 -26.59
CA SER A 93 3.00 -12.39 -27.02
C SER A 93 1.89 -12.98 -26.15
N MET A 94 1.92 -12.70 -24.84
CA MET A 94 0.95 -13.20 -23.87
C MET A 94 -0.41 -12.53 -24.02
N LEU A 95 -0.43 -11.22 -24.24
CA LEU A 95 -1.67 -10.48 -24.49
C LEU A 95 -2.19 -10.72 -25.90
N ASP A 96 -1.31 -10.87 -26.90
CA ASP A 96 -1.71 -11.20 -28.28
C ASP A 96 -2.89 -10.34 -28.75
N SER A 97 -2.79 -9.03 -28.56
CA SER A 97 -3.86 -8.07 -28.82
C SER A 97 -3.30 -6.87 -29.59
N TYR A 98 -4.17 -5.93 -30.00
CA TYR A 98 -3.75 -4.73 -30.71
C TYR A 98 -2.58 -4.01 -29.99
N THR A 99 -1.46 -3.87 -30.71
CA THR A 99 -0.23 -3.28 -30.20
C THR A 99 0.33 -2.30 -31.22
N GLU A 100 0.68 -1.10 -30.77
CA GLU A 100 1.26 -0.05 -31.61
C GLU A 100 2.48 0.59 -30.94
N TYR A 101 3.36 1.19 -31.74
CA TYR A 101 4.44 2.01 -31.22
C TYR A 101 3.91 3.30 -30.60
N SER A 102 4.42 3.65 -29.43
CA SER A 102 4.19 4.96 -28.80
C SER A 102 4.68 6.11 -29.70
N PRO A 103 4.25 7.37 -29.48
CA PRO A 103 4.68 8.51 -30.31
C PRO A 103 6.20 8.74 -30.35
N SER A 104 6.92 8.29 -29.33
CA SER A 104 8.38 8.39 -29.27
C SER A 104 9.10 7.38 -30.17
N GLY A 105 8.40 6.31 -30.59
CA GLY A 105 8.97 5.15 -31.24
C GLY A 105 9.79 4.23 -30.33
N LYS A 106 10.01 4.60 -29.06
CA LYS A 106 10.85 3.86 -28.11
C LYS A 106 10.08 2.93 -27.16
N GLY A 107 8.76 3.03 -27.15
CA GLY A 107 7.86 2.23 -26.30
C GLY A 107 6.66 1.71 -27.09
N LEU A 108 5.83 0.88 -26.45
CA LEU A 108 4.65 0.25 -27.05
C LEU A 108 3.39 0.55 -26.23
N HIS A 109 2.26 0.73 -26.92
CA HIS A 109 0.93 0.69 -26.30
C HIS A 109 0.22 -0.60 -26.72
N ILE A 110 -0.38 -1.29 -25.75
CA ILE A 110 -1.20 -2.48 -25.98
C ILE A 110 -2.60 -2.20 -25.48
N PHE A 111 -3.61 -2.52 -26.31
CA PHE A 111 -5.02 -2.42 -25.95
C PHE A 111 -5.61 -3.81 -25.92
N VAL A 112 -6.28 -4.16 -24.82
CA VAL A 112 -6.79 -5.51 -24.59
C VAL A 112 -8.08 -5.47 -23.79
N LYS A 113 -8.99 -6.41 -24.02
CA LYS A 113 -10.19 -6.53 -23.20
C LYS A 113 -9.88 -7.32 -21.93
N GLY A 114 -10.32 -6.77 -20.81
CA GLY A 114 -10.15 -7.34 -19.48
C GLY A 114 -10.39 -6.32 -18.39
N ASP A 115 -9.92 -6.63 -17.18
CA ASP A 115 -10.00 -5.72 -16.04
C ASP A 115 -8.74 -5.80 -15.17
N ILE A 116 -8.47 -4.73 -14.42
CA ILE A 116 -7.43 -4.65 -13.40
C ILE A 116 -8.04 -4.15 -12.09
N PRO A 117 -7.55 -4.55 -10.90
CA PRO A 117 -8.22 -4.29 -9.63
C PRO A 117 -8.11 -2.83 -9.14
N VAL A 118 -7.53 -1.94 -9.95
CA VAL A 118 -7.32 -0.52 -9.67
C VAL A 118 -7.61 0.33 -10.91
N ASP A 119 -7.80 1.63 -10.75
CA ASP A 119 -8.03 2.56 -11.86
C ASP A 119 -6.85 2.61 -12.87
N GLY A 120 -5.64 2.51 -12.33
CA GLY A 120 -4.41 2.32 -13.07
C GLY A 120 -3.18 2.32 -12.15
N ARG A 121 -2.05 1.84 -12.65
CA ARG A 121 -0.81 1.70 -11.88
C ARG A 121 0.42 1.72 -12.77
N LYS A 122 1.48 2.38 -12.31
CA LYS A 122 2.81 2.43 -12.93
C LYS A 122 3.85 1.79 -12.02
N LYS A 123 4.76 0.99 -12.59
CA LYS A 123 5.96 0.47 -11.91
C LYS A 123 7.03 0.18 -12.95
N SER A 124 8.20 0.83 -12.80
CA SER A 124 9.31 0.68 -13.74
C SER A 124 8.89 1.02 -15.18
N PHE A 125 9.10 0.11 -16.12
CA PHE A 125 8.82 0.26 -17.55
C PHE A 125 7.37 -0.04 -17.96
N ILE A 126 6.51 -0.51 -17.03
CA ILE A 126 5.12 -0.89 -17.34
C ILE A 126 4.10 0.00 -16.60
N GLU A 127 3.10 0.48 -17.33
CA GLU A 127 1.90 1.12 -16.80
C GLU A 127 0.64 0.41 -17.30
N MET A 128 -0.39 0.27 -16.46
CA MET A 128 -1.69 -0.29 -16.86
C MET A 128 -2.82 0.65 -16.41
N TYR A 129 -3.78 0.94 -17.28
CA TYR A 129 -4.91 1.83 -16.99
C TYR A 129 -6.24 1.29 -17.53
N LYS A 130 -7.30 1.48 -16.77
CA LYS A 130 -8.69 1.27 -17.24
C LYS A 130 -9.57 2.52 -17.15
N VAL A 131 -9.12 3.55 -16.42
CA VAL A 131 -9.77 4.87 -16.33
C VAL A 131 -8.76 6.00 -16.10
N LYS A 132 -9.24 7.25 -16.16
CA LYS A 132 -8.53 8.47 -15.71
C LYS A 132 -7.24 8.80 -16.45
N ARG A 133 -7.00 8.15 -17.59
CA ARG A 133 -5.83 8.34 -18.44
C ARG A 133 -6.26 8.23 -19.90
N TYR A 134 -5.55 8.94 -20.77
CA TYR A 134 -5.62 8.73 -22.21
C TYR A 134 -4.27 8.22 -22.72
N PHE A 135 -4.29 7.42 -23.77
CA PHE A 135 -3.10 7.08 -24.54
C PHE A 135 -3.09 7.88 -25.83
N THR A 136 -1.89 8.32 -26.24
CA THR A 136 -1.73 8.90 -27.57
C THR A 136 -1.71 7.77 -28.59
N MET A 137 -2.57 7.83 -29.59
CA MET A 137 -2.69 6.78 -30.60
C MET A 137 -1.83 7.13 -31.82
N THR A 138 -1.10 6.17 -32.36
CA THR A 138 -0.29 6.36 -33.57
C THR A 138 -0.82 5.58 -34.76
N GLY A 139 -1.50 4.46 -34.54
CA GLY A 139 -1.86 3.50 -35.57
C GLY A 139 -0.64 2.77 -36.18
N ASN A 140 0.58 3.05 -35.70
CA ASN A 140 1.80 2.44 -36.19
C ASN A 140 1.97 1.07 -35.54
N VAL A 141 1.35 0.06 -36.15
CA VAL A 141 1.24 -1.30 -35.60
C VAL A 141 2.62 -1.93 -35.38
N TYR A 142 2.77 -2.60 -34.24
CA TYR A 142 3.90 -3.49 -33.97
C TYR A 142 3.51 -4.93 -34.35
N GLY A 143 4.23 -5.52 -35.31
CA GLY A 143 3.93 -6.87 -35.82
C GLY A 143 2.67 -6.90 -36.67
N ASP A 144 1.84 -7.93 -36.48
CA ASP A 144 0.59 -8.10 -37.22
C ASP A 144 -0.53 -7.22 -36.66
N LEU A 145 -1.40 -6.71 -37.55
CA LEU A 145 -2.60 -6.00 -37.15
C LEU A 145 -3.59 -6.96 -36.51
N LYS A 146 -3.86 -6.76 -35.22
CA LYS A 146 -4.78 -7.57 -34.41
C LYS A 146 -5.99 -6.77 -33.94
N HIS A 147 -7.08 -7.47 -33.70
CA HIS A 147 -8.24 -6.95 -32.98
C HIS A 147 -7.92 -6.74 -31.49
N ILE A 148 -8.84 -6.12 -30.76
CA ILE A 148 -8.77 -6.07 -29.30
C ILE A 148 -9.32 -7.37 -28.72
N ASN A 149 -8.41 -8.25 -28.34
CA ASN A 149 -8.71 -9.59 -27.87
C ASN A 149 -9.09 -9.62 -26.38
N GLU A 150 -9.92 -10.59 -26.00
CA GLU A 150 -10.30 -10.86 -24.61
C GLU A 150 -9.21 -11.68 -23.93
N ARG A 151 -8.58 -11.09 -22.92
CA ARG A 151 -7.42 -11.68 -22.22
C ARG A 151 -7.44 -11.38 -20.73
N SER A 152 -8.64 -11.37 -20.13
CA SER A 152 -8.86 -11.06 -18.72
C SER A 152 -7.90 -11.79 -17.77
N GLU A 153 -7.66 -13.09 -18.00
CA GLU A 153 -6.71 -13.89 -17.20
C GLU A 153 -5.26 -13.42 -17.37
N GLN A 154 -4.81 -13.19 -18.61
CA GLN A 154 -3.43 -12.78 -18.90
C GLN A 154 -3.15 -11.36 -18.42
N VAL A 155 -4.13 -10.47 -18.56
CA VAL A 155 -4.10 -9.10 -18.00
C VAL A 155 -3.87 -9.18 -16.49
N MET A 156 -4.61 -10.04 -15.79
CA MET A 156 -4.43 -10.24 -14.35
C MET A 156 -3.10 -10.92 -14.00
N GLN A 157 -2.62 -11.86 -14.82
CA GLN A 157 -1.31 -12.49 -14.61
C GLN A 157 -0.17 -11.46 -14.73
N ILE A 158 -0.21 -10.59 -15.74
CA ILE A 158 0.73 -9.47 -15.89
C ILE A 158 0.57 -8.49 -14.72
N PHE A 159 -0.66 -8.13 -14.36
CA PHE A 159 -0.91 -7.24 -13.24
C PHE A 159 -0.30 -7.79 -11.94
N ASN A 160 -0.52 -9.07 -11.67
CA ASN A 160 0.03 -9.75 -10.49
C ASN A 160 1.55 -9.82 -10.56
N LYS A 161 2.14 -10.33 -11.67
CA LYS A 161 3.60 -10.45 -11.84
C LYS A 161 4.34 -9.14 -11.59
N HIS A 162 3.82 -8.04 -12.13
CA HIS A 162 4.53 -6.76 -12.09
C HIS A 162 4.15 -5.92 -10.86
N PHE A 163 2.88 -5.89 -10.45
CA PHE A 163 2.36 -4.95 -9.44
C PHE A 163 2.03 -5.57 -8.09
N ILE A 164 2.03 -6.91 -7.99
CA ILE A 164 1.90 -7.65 -6.74
C ILE A 164 3.19 -8.43 -6.52
N ASN A 165 3.87 -8.23 -5.39
CA ASN A 165 5.05 -9.05 -5.11
C ASN A 165 4.60 -10.51 -4.98
N PRO A 166 5.21 -11.47 -5.69
CA PRO A 166 4.75 -12.85 -5.64
C PRO A 166 5.09 -13.45 -4.28
N VAL A 167 4.04 -13.75 -3.50
CA VAL A 167 4.07 -14.99 -2.73
C VAL A 167 4.08 -16.11 -3.78
N SER A 168 5.13 -16.91 -3.76
CA SER A 168 5.38 -18.00 -4.69
C SER A 168 4.15 -18.90 -4.81
N VAL A 169 3.65 -19.11 -6.02
CA VAL A 169 2.70 -20.18 -6.35
C VAL A 169 3.32 -21.01 -7.49
N LYS A 170 3.66 -22.26 -7.19
CA LYS A 170 3.65 -23.33 -8.18
C LYS A 170 2.31 -24.07 -8.04
N SER A 171 1.55 -24.08 -9.12
CA SER A 171 0.38 -24.93 -9.39
C SER A 171 0.85 -26.37 -9.72
N THR A 172 0.12 -27.48 -9.74
CA THR A 172 -1.30 -27.91 -9.59
C THR A 172 -1.18 -29.44 -9.27
N ILE A 173 -2.11 -30.17 -8.64
CA ILE A 173 -3.21 -30.95 -9.27
C ILE A 173 -3.94 -31.72 -8.14
N GLU A 174 -5.26 -31.51 -8.10
CA GLU A 174 -6.41 -32.39 -7.81
C GLU A 174 -6.44 -33.46 -6.68
N ALA A 175 -7.51 -33.26 -5.88
CA ALA A 175 -8.52 -34.23 -5.44
C ALA A 175 -8.26 -35.23 -4.30
N ASN A 176 -9.06 -34.98 -3.25
CA ASN A 176 -9.80 -35.92 -2.40
C ASN A 176 -9.26 -36.34 -1.02
N ILE A 177 -10.02 -35.83 -0.04
CA ILE A 177 -10.57 -36.49 1.15
C ILE A 177 -9.62 -36.65 2.35
N ASP A 178 -10.13 -36.11 3.47
CA ASP A 178 -9.71 -36.28 4.87
C ASP A 178 -8.34 -35.74 5.28
N ASN A 179 -8.33 -34.47 5.71
CA ASN A 179 -7.82 -34.20 7.05
C ASN A 179 -8.31 -32.86 7.63
N PHE A 180 -9.15 -32.99 8.65
CA PHE A 180 -9.49 -31.94 9.58
C PHE A 180 -8.24 -31.62 10.41
N CYS A 181 -7.67 -30.41 10.30
CA CYS A 181 -7.17 -29.59 11.43
C CYS A 181 -6.24 -28.42 10.99
N ILE A 182 -6.70 -27.22 11.36
CA ILE A 182 -5.96 -26.02 11.79
C ILE A 182 -5.35 -25.13 10.69
N ASN A 183 -6.15 -24.14 10.28
CA ASN A 183 -5.67 -22.78 10.03
C ASN A 183 -6.68 -21.81 10.65
N LYS A 184 -6.54 -21.51 11.95
CA LYS A 184 -7.24 -20.36 12.56
C LYS A 184 -6.24 -19.23 12.71
N GLY A 185 -6.23 -18.33 11.73
CA GLY A 185 -5.84 -16.94 11.97
C GLY A 185 -6.71 -16.31 13.07
N LYS A 186 -6.36 -15.11 13.54
CA LYS A 186 -7.24 -14.36 14.45
C LYS A 186 -8.62 -14.21 13.81
N ASP A 187 -9.66 -14.59 14.54
CA ASP A 187 -11.04 -14.41 14.11
C ASP A 187 -11.46 -12.95 14.32
N TYR A 188 -11.06 -12.09 13.38
CA TYR A 188 -11.37 -10.66 13.39
C TYR A 188 -12.87 -10.39 13.35
N PHE A 189 -13.65 -11.26 12.72
CA PHE A 189 -15.10 -11.16 12.69
C PHE A 189 -15.69 -11.26 14.10
N SER A 190 -15.34 -12.30 14.86
CA SER A 190 -15.80 -12.46 16.25
C SER A 190 -15.31 -11.31 17.16
N ILE A 191 -14.07 -10.86 16.97
CA ILE A 191 -13.51 -9.71 17.70
C ILE A 191 -14.33 -8.44 17.41
N GLY A 192 -14.70 -8.21 16.15
CA GLY A 192 -15.53 -7.09 15.73
C GLY A 192 -16.90 -7.12 16.40
N ILE A 193 -17.60 -8.26 16.38
CA ILE A 193 -18.91 -8.41 17.02
C ILE A 193 -18.85 -8.17 18.54
N GLU A 194 -17.76 -8.55 19.19
CA GLU A 194 -17.58 -8.34 20.63
C GLU A 194 -17.26 -6.88 20.97
N LYS A 195 -16.39 -6.22 20.19
CA LYS A 195 -15.76 -4.94 20.57
C LYS A 195 -16.25 -3.71 19.81
N ASP A 196 -16.73 -3.86 18.58
CA ASP A 196 -17.24 -2.75 17.77
C ASP A 196 -18.76 -2.61 18.00
N THR A 197 -19.12 -1.70 18.90
CA THR A 197 -20.52 -1.46 19.29
C THR A 197 -21.40 -1.03 18.12
N VAL A 198 -20.83 -0.32 17.15
CA VAL A 198 -21.54 0.12 15.94
C VAL A 198 -21.77 -1.07 14.99
N PHE A 199 -20.73 -1.89 14.78
CA PHE A 199 -20.86 -3.10 13.98
C PHE A 199 -21.88 -4.07 14.60
N LYS A 200 -21.83 -4.28 15.92
CA LYS A 200 -22.79 -5.12 16.65
C LYS A 200 -24.24 -4.63 16.52
N ALA A 201 -24.46 -3.31 16.63
CA ALA A 201 -25.79 -2.72 16.45
C ALA A 201 -26.29 -2.86 15.00
N LEU A 202 -25.41 -2.67 14.01
CA LEU A 202 -25.75 -2.89 12.59
C LEU A 202 -26.05 -4.36 12.30
N TRP A 203 -25.29 -5.29 12.89
CA TRP A 203 -25.45 -6.74 12.74
C TRP A 203 -26.81 -7.24 13.25
N ASN A 204 -27.27 -6.71 14.38
CA ASN A 204 -28.56 -7.05 14.98
C ASN A 204 -29.74 -6.31 14.36
N GLY A 205 -29.49 -5.24 13.58
CA GLY A 205 -30.54 -4.36 13.05
C GLY A 205 -31.03 -3.29 14.03
N ASP A 206 -30.37 -3.14 15.18
CA ASP A 206 -30.72 -2.17 16.23
C ASP A 206 -30.13 -0.77 15.98
N TYR A 207 -29.37 -0.59 14.90
CA TYR A 207 -28.66 0.65 14.61
C TYR A 207 -29.61 1.80 14.21
N GLN A 208 -29.61 2.87 15.00
CA GLN A 208 -30.33 4.11 14.75
C GLN A 208 -29.35 5.29 14.62
N SER A 209 -29.50 6.08 13.54
CA SER A 209 -28.69 7.27 13.29
C SER A 209 -29.47 8.30 12.49
N GLU A 210 -29.36 9.58 12.86
CA GLU A 210 -29.99 10.70 12.12
C GLU A 210 -29.43 10.85 10.70
N LYS A 211 -28.23 10.28 10.43
CA LYS A 211 -27.55 10.35 9.12
C LYS A 211 -27.76 9.11 8.25
N CYS A 212 -28.35 8.04 8.80
CA CYS A 212 -28.57 6.78 8.09
C CYS A 212 -30.05 6.43 8.17
N THR A 213 -30.81 6.90 7.19
CA THR A 213 -32.28 6.93 7.27
C THR A 213 -32.92 5.89 6.36
N SER A 214 -32.21 5.41 5.34
CA SER A 214 -32.71 4.39 4.41
C SER A 214 -32.11 3.01 4.63
N GLU A 215 -32.86 1.96 4.27
CA GLU A 215 -32.40 0.57 4.36
C GLU A 215 -31.18 0.28 3.47
N SER A 216 -31.06 0.94 2.32
CA SER A 216 -29.86 0.82 1.48
C SER A 216 -28.62 1.51 2.04
N GLU A 217 -28.78 2.53 2.90
CA GLU A 217 -27.66 3.13 3.62
C GLU A 217 -27.21 2.23 4.78
N LYS A 218 -28.15 1.56 5.45
CA LYS A 218 -27.85 0.54 6.48
C LYS A 218 -27.15 -0.67 5.88
N ASP A 219 -27.60 -1.14 4.71
CA ASP A 219 -26.92 -2.19 3.93
C ASP A 219 -25.46 -1.84 3.66
N LEU A 220 -25.22 -0.63 3.18
CA LEU A 220 -23.89 -0.15 2.85
C LEU A 220 -23.01 -0.01 4.11
N ALA A 221 -23.58 0.49 5.21
CA ALA A 221 -22.87 0.66 6.48
C ALA A 221 -22.47 -0.68 7.11
N LEU A 222 -23.39 -1.66 7.13
CA LEU A 222 -23.09 -3.00 7.62
C LEU A 222 -22.06 -3.69 6.72
N MET A 223 -22.20 -3.60 5.39
CA MET A 223 -21.24 -4.17 4.45
C MET A 223 -19.84 -3.57 4.62
N GLY A 224 -19.72 -2.26 4.87
CA GLY A 224 -18.43 -1.62 5.17
C GLY A 224 -17.77 -2.15 6.44
N LYS A 225 -18.55 -2.39 7.50
CA LYS A 225 -18.04 -3.02 8.73
C LYS A 225 -17.63 -4.47 8.53
N LEU A 226 -18.40 -5.23 7.75
CA LEU A 226 -18.07 -6.61 7.41
C LEU A 226 -16.79 -6.70 6.59
N LEU A 227 -16.63 -5.87 5.56
CA LEU A 227 -15.41 -5.83 4.77
C LEU A 227 -14.19 -5.43 5.62
N PHE A 228 -14.35 -4.53 6.59
CA PHE A 228 -13.27 -4.21 7.52
C PHE A 228 -12.88 -5.42 8.38
N TRP A 229 -13.84 -6.05 9.07
CA TRP A 229 -13.59 -7.14 10.03
C TRP A 229 -13.31 -8.51 9.37
N CYS A 230 -13.80 -8.73 8.15
CA CYS A 230 -13.46 -9.88 7.29
C CYS A 230 -12.18 -9.63 6.46
N SER A 231 -11.40 -8.61 6.81
CA SER A 231 -10.08 -8.37 6.21
C SER A 231 -10.08 -8.09 4.71
N GLY A 232 -11.18 -7.53 4.19
CA GLY A 232 -11.36 -7.21 2.77
C GLY A 232 -11.82 -8.40 1.91
N ASP A 233 -12.06 -9.56 2.51
CA ASP A 233 -12.65 -10.71 1.82
C ASP A 233 -14.13 -10.42 1.54
N VAL A 234 -14.43 -10.21 0.26
CA VAL A 234 -15.75 -9.85 -0.23
C VAL A 234 -16.73 -11.01 -0.11
N ASP A 235 -16.29 -12.23 -0.41
CA ASP A 235 -17.17 -13.40 -0.41
C ASP A 235 -17.56 -13.75 1.02
N THR A 236 -16.59 -13.77 1.94
CA THR A 236 -16.85 -13.96 3.38
C THR A 236 -17.73 -12.85 3.94
N ALA A 237 -17.53 -11.59 3.52
CA ALA A 237 -18.36 -10.46 3.97
C ALA A 237 -19.81 -10.58 3.47
N ILE A 238 -20.03 -11.03 2.22
CA ILE A 238 -21.36 -11.26 1.65
C ILE A 238 -22.05 -12.43 2.35
N GLU A 239 -21.36 -13.55 2.56
CA GLU A 239 -21.90 -14.70 3.30
C GLU A 239 -22.31 -14.31 4.73
N ALA A 240 -21.45 -13.56 5.44
CA ALA A 240 -21.76 -13.05 6.76
C ALA A 240 -22.94 -12.06 6.74
N PHE A 241 -23.03 -11.20 5.73
CA PHE A 241 -24.15 -10.28 5.56
C PHE A 241 -25.47 -11.03 5.44
N ILE A 242 -25.55 -12.03 4.55
CA ILE A 242 -26.73 -12.87 4.33
C ILE A 242 -27.07 -13.68 5.60
N GLY A 243 -26.06 -14.11 6.34
CA GLY A 243 -26.20 -14.84 7.60
C GLY A 243 -26.68 -13.98 8.78
N SER A 244 -26.60 -12.65 8.68
CA SER A 244 -26.86 -11.72 9.77
C SER A 244 -28.33 -11.70 10.23
N PRO A 245 -28.60 -11.44 11.54
CA PRO A 245 -29.95 -11.19 12.03
C PRO A 245 -30.63 -10.02 11.30
N TYR A 246 -29.88 -8.96 10.97
CA TYR A 246 -30.38 -7.83 10.20
C TYR A 246 -30.92 -8.24 8.82
N ALA A 247 -30.18 -9.03 8.04
CA ALA A 247 -30.64 -9.46 6.72
C ALA A 247 -31.85 -10.40 6.78
N LYS A 248 -31.90 -11.28 7.79
CA LYS A 248 -33.01 -12.22 8.02
C LYS A 248 -34.29 -11.54 8.52
N GLY A 249 -34.17 -10.37 9.15
CA GLY A 249 -35.31 -9.58 9.66
C GLY A 249 -35.98 -8.67 8.63
N LYS A 250 -35.58 -8.73 7.36
CA LYS A 250 -36.09 -7.84 6.29
C LYS A 250 -37.44 -8.28 5.73
N ASP A 251 -38.19 -7.32 5.20
CA ASP A 251 -39.44 -7.58 4.50
C ASP A 251 -39.23 -8.25 3.12
N ASP A 252 -40.29 -8.85 2.58
CA ASP A 252 -40.26 -9.60 1.31
C ASP A 252 -39.72 -8.79 0.12
N LYS A 253 -39.97 -7.47 0.10
CA LYS A 253 -39.51 -6.59 -0.99
C LYS A 253 -38.00 -6.37 -0.93
N HIS A 254 -37.45 -6.26 0.27
CA HIS A 254 -36.02 -6.07 0.47
C HIS A 254 -35.25 -7.40 0.37
N ILE A 255 -35.86 -8.53 0.72
CA ILE A 255 -35.29 -9.86 0.44
C ILE A 255 -35.16 -10.09 -1.08
N ALA A 256 -36.21 -9.81 -1.85
CA ALA A 256 -36.16 -9.91 -3.31
C ALA A 256 -35.09 -8.99 -3.96
N LYS A 257 -34.72 -7.89 -3.29
CA LYS A 257 -33.63 -7.01 -3.70
C LYS A 257 -32.25 -7.59 -3.38
N LEU A 258 -32.11 -8.33 -2.28
CA LEU A 258 -30.89 -9.04 -1.88
C LEU A 258 -30.60 -10.27 -2.75
N GLU A 259 -31.65 -10.96 -3.21
CA GLU A 259 -31.56 -12.13 -4.10
C GLU A 259 -31.13 -11.78 -5.53
N ARG A 260 -31.10 -10.49 -5.88
CA ARG A 260 -30.50 -10.04 -7.13
C ARG A 260 -28.99 -10.27 -7.08
N SER A 261 -28.49 -11.08 -8.02
CA SER A 261 -27.07 -11.44 -8.13
C SER A 261 -26.11 -10.25 -8.15
N ASP A 262 -26.56 -9.08 -8.62
CA ASP A 262 -25.75 -7.87 -8.72
C ASP A 262 -25.75 -6.98 -7.47
N TYR A 263 -26.78 -7.03 -6.62
CA TYR A 263 -26.98 -6.00 -5.58
C TYR A 263 -25.95 -6.12 -4.44
N MET A 264 -25.64 -7.34 -3.98
CA MET A 264 -24.67 -7.55 -2.90
C MET A 264 -23.24 -7.25 -3.35
N GLN A 265 -22.86 -7.70 -4.55
CA GLN A 265 -21.55 -7.36 -5.12
C GLN A 265 -21.39 -5.86 -5.33
N ARG A 266 -22.41 -5.17 -5.85
CA ARG A 266 -22.38 -3.70 -6.00
C ARG A 266 -22.31 -2.97 -4.66
N THR A 267 -22.99 -3.47 -3.64
CA THR A 267 -22.96 -2.89 -2.29
C THR A 267 -21.58 -3.09 -1.65
N ALA A 268 -20.98 -4.27 -1.80
CA ALA A 268 -19.62 -4.54 -1.35
C ALA A 268 -18.59 -3.66 -2.07
N MET A 269 -18.67 -3.56 -3.41
CA MET A 269 -17.79 -2.68 -4.19
C MET A 269 -17.92 -1.21 -3.76
N LYS A 270 -19.15 -0.73 -3.53
CA LYS A 270 -19.38 0.64 -3.06
C LYS A 270 -18.83 0.87 -1.64
N ALA A 271 -18.94 -0.12 -0.77
CA ALA A 271 -18.37 -0.06 0.58
C ALA A 271 -16.83 -0.10 0.54
N MET A 272 -16.23 -0.90 -0.35
CA MET A 272 -14.77 -0.95 -0.56
C MET A 272 -14.18 0.38 -1.05
N GLN A 273 -14.91 1.15 -1.86
CA GLN A 273 -14.46 2.48 -2.29
C GLN A 273 -14.24 3.46 -1.12
N GLY A 274 -14.99 3.28 -0.02
CA GLY A 274 -14.83 4.07 1.20
C GLY A 274 -13.91 3.43 2.25
N LEU A 275 -13.37 2.24 1.98
CA LEU A 275 -12.60 1.46 2.94
C LEU A 275 -11.13 1.92 2.95
N THR A 276 -10.72 2.58 4.04
CA THR A 276 -9.36 3.13 4.17
C THR A 276 -8.35 2.13 4.73
N SER A 277 -8.83 1.10 5.42
CA SER A 277 -8.03 0.02 6.00
C SER A 277 -8.90 -1.21 6.27
N THR A 278 -8.27 -2.33 6.62
CA THR A 278 -8.95 -3.57 7.04
C THR A 278 -8.43 -3.98 8.42
N ALA A 279 -9.12 -4.85 9.13
CA ALA A 279 -8.67 -5.36 10.44
C ALA A 279 -7.29 -6.03 10.34
N THR A 280 -7.03 -6.80 9.28
CA THR A 280 -5.69 -7.35 9.01
C THR A 280 -4.68 -6.26 8.66
N ASN A 281 -5.01 -5.29 7.81
CA ASN A 281 -4.07 -4.21 7.48
C ASN A 281 -3.72 -3.35 8.69
N ASP A 282 -4.67 -3.13 9.59
CA ASP A 282 -4.44 -2.36 10.81
C ASP A 282 -3.72 -3.21 11.86
N ASP A 283 -4.00 -4.52 11.98
CA ASP A 283 -3.19 -5.42 12.83
C ASP A 283 -1.77 -5.56 12.25
N ASP A 284 -1.58 -5.64 10.94
CA ASP A 284 -0.29 -5.70 10.27
C ASP A 284 0.48 -4.39 10.35
N LYS A 285 -0.19 -3.24 10.19
CA LYS A 285 0.41 -1.93 10.46
C LYS A 285 0.75 -1.80 11.94
N PHE A 286 -0.07 -2.31 12.83
CA PHE A 286 0.23 -2.36 14.26
C PHE A 286 1.41 -3.31 14.54
N ILE A 287 1.50 -4.45 13.85
CA ILE A 287 2.63 -5.38 13.97
C ILE A 287 3.90 -4.70 13.43
N LYS A 288 3.89 -4.18 12.20
CA LYS A 288 5.02 -3.52 11.54
C LYS A 288 5.45 -2.20 12.19
N LYS A 289 4.53 -1.47 12.81
CA LYS A 289 4.84 -0.24 13.57
C LYS A 289 5.60 -0.55 14.87
N PHE A 290 5.56 -1.79 15.34
CA PHE A 290 6.06 -2.16 16.67
C PHE A 290 6.89 -3.44 16.67
N ALA A 291 7.43 -3.89 15.53
CA ALA A 291 8.22 -5.12 15.43
C ALA A 291 9.37 -4.95 14.45
N LYS A 292 10.56 -5.38 14.88
CA LYS A 292 11.71 -5.63 13.99
C LYS A 292 11.28 -6.64 12.92
N GLY A 293 11.67 -6.42 11.66
CA GLY A 293 11.25 -7.30 10.55
C GLY A 293 11.75 -8.73 10.74
N THR A 294 10.99 -9.75 10.32
CA THR A 294 11.39 -11.17 10.43
C THR A 294 12.80 -11.42 9.87
N ALA A 295 13.14 -10.86 8.71
CA ALA A 295 14.48 -10.99 8.12
C ALA A 295 15.58 -10.41 9.02
N GLU A 296 15.37 -9.21 9.56
CA GLU A 296 16.33 -8.54 10.47
C GLU A 296 16.48 -9.32 11.79
N ILE A 297 15.40 -9.94 12.30
CA ILE A 297 15.48 -10.79 13.48
C ILE A 297 16.29 -12.05 13.15
N GLN A 298 16.02 -12.73 12.05
CA GLN A 298 16.78 -13.93 11.66
C GLN A 298 18.27 -13.62 11.50
N GLU A 299 18.63 -12.54 10.82
CA GLU A 299 20.03 -12.08 10.70
C GLU A 299 20.66 -11.80 12.08
N THR A 300 19.89 -11.19 12.99
CA THR A 300 20.35 -10.96 14.37
C THR A 300 20.55 -12.27 15.12
N LEU A 301 19.64 -13.24 14.98
CA LEU A 301 19.75 -14.55 15.64
C LEU A 301 20.93 -15.36 15.10
N GLU A 302 21.19 -15.28 13.79
CA GLU A 302 22.38 -15.84 13.15
C GLU A 302 23.66 -15.21 13.71
N HIS A 303 23.69 -13.91 13.95
CA HIS A 303 24.86 -13.28 14.57
C HIS A 303 25.01 -13.66 16.05
N LEU A 304 23.91 -13.66 16.81
CA LEU A 304 23.92 -13.90 18.26
C LEU A 304 24.15 -15.36 18.63
N GLN A 305 23.81 -16.31 17.75
CA GLN A 305 23.92 -17.76 17.99
C GLN A 305 23.31 -18.17 19.36
N PRO A 306 21.99 -17.95 19.56
CA PRO A 306 21.37 -17.98 20.88
C PRO A 306 21.38 -19.35 21.56
N HIS A 307 21.46 -20.42 20.77
CA HIS A 307 21.56 -21.81 21.23
C HIS A 307 22.94 -22.17 21.84
N ILE A 308 23.93 -21.29 21.70
CA ILE A 308 25.28 -21.44 22.25
C ILE A 308 25.55 -20.36 23.32
N ASN A 309 25.23 -19.11 22.99
CA ASN A 309 25.70 -17.96 23.76
C ASN A 309 24.76 -17.53 24.89
N TYR A 310 23.56 -18.11 24.97
CA TYR A 310 22.56 -17.75 25.98
C TYR A 310 22.13 -18.99 26.77
N PRO A 311 22.06 -18.91 28.11
CA PRO A 311 21.56 -20.01 28.90
C PRO A 311 20.07 -20.26 28.60
N CYS A 312 19.67 -21.53 28.63
CA CYS A 312 18.27 -21.93 28.44
C CYS A 312 17.45 -21.80 29.75
N ASP A 313 17.42 -20.60 30.32
CA ASP A 313 16.70 -20.23 31.54
C ASP A 313 16.05 -18.83 31.40
N ASP A 314 15.40 -18.36 32.47
CA ASP A 314 14.69 -17.07 32.44
C ASP A 314 15.63 -15.88 32.19
N LYS A 315 16.87 -15.95 32.71
CA LYS A 315 17.90 -14.93 32.52
C LYS A 315 18.31 -14.84 31.05
N GLY A 316 18.66 -15.97 30.45
CA GLY A 316 19.06 -16.01 29.04
C GLY A 316 17.92 -15.59 28.10
N ASN A 317 16.67 -15.91 28.45
CA ASN A 317 15.51 -15.43 27.71
C ASN A 317 15.41 -13.90 27.76
N GLY A 318 15.57 -13.31 28.94
CA GLY A 318 15.53 -11.85 29.12
C GLY A 318 16.64 -11.14 28.36
N GLU A 319 17.88 -11.61 28.51
CA GLU A 319 19.04 -11.07 27.80
C GLU A 319 18.89 -11.16 26.27
N LEU A 320 18.40 -12.29 25.77
CA LEU A 320 18.18 -12.48 24.33
C LEU A 320 17.08 -11.57 23.79
N PHE A 321 15.97 -11.43 24.52
CA PHE A 321 14.91 -10.49 24.15
C PHE A 321 15.44 -9.06 24.08
N ALA A 322 16.20 -8.65 25.11
CA ALA A 322 16.79 -7.33 25.17
C ALA A 322 17.73 -7.07 23.97
N ASP A 323 18.57 -8.04 23.60
CA ASP A 323 19.53 -7.91 22.50
C ASP A 323 18.86 -7.87 21.12
N VAL A 324 17.88 -8.75 20.88
CA VAL A 324 17.18 -8.83 19.59
C VAL A 324 16.40 -7.54 19.29
N PHE A 325 15.68 -7.02 20.29
CA PHE A 325 14.80 -5.87 20.13
C PHE A 325 15.40 -4.55 20.62
N ASN A 326 16.70 -4.51 20.92
CA ASN A 326 17.36 -3.34 21.49
C ASN A 326 17.09 -2.06 20.65
N CYS A 327 17.12 -2.15 19.32
CA CYS A 327 16.87 -1.00 18.44
C CYS A 327 15.43 -0.50 18.43
N VAL A 328 14.47 -1.25 18.98
CA VAL A 328 13.04 -0.92 18.92
C VAL A 328 12.32 -0.92 20.26
N ALA A 329 12.90 -1.46 21.32
CA ALA A 329 12.30 -1.52 22.65
C ALA A 329 13.30 -1.12 23.74
N ARG A 330 12.90 -0.16 24.58
CA ARG A 330 13.67 0.31 25.75
C ARG A 330 12.74 0.45 26.94
N PHE A 331 13.19 0.02 28.11
CA PHE A 331 12.43 0.25 29.34
C PHE A 331 12.81 1.61 29.93
N ASN A 332 11.83 2.48 30.13
CA ASN A 332 12.05 3.78 30.76
C ASN A 332 11.89 3.66 32.27
N VAL A 333 12.98 3.85 33.03
CA VAL A 333 13.00 3.69 34.49
C VAL A 333 12.25 4.80 35.22
N THR A 334 12.27 6.02 34.68
CA THR A 334 11.59 7.18 35.28
C THR A 334 10.07 7.06 35.13
N ALA A 335 9.61 6.64 33.95
CA ALA A 335 8.19 6.39 33.68
C ALA A 335 7.71 5.02 34.20
N ASN A 336 8.62 4.11 34.52
CA ASN A 336 8.38 2.70 34.86
C ASN A 336 7.57 1.95 33.79
N GLU A 337 7.85 2.23 32.51
CA GLU A 337 7.06 1.81 31.36
C GLU A 337 7.95 1.48 30.17
N TRP A 338 7.48 0.60 29.30
CA TRP A 338 8.17 0.32 28.02
C TRP A 338 7.94 1.46 27.03
N PHE A 339 8.98 1.76 26.25
CA PHE A 339 8.92 2.63 25.08
C PHE A 339 9.32 1.82 23.87
N VAL A 340 8.62 2.04 22.76
CA VAL A 340 8.86 1.38 21.48
C VAL A 340 9.08 2.42 20.40
N TYR A 341 10.11 2.21 19.60
CA TYR A 341 10.43 3.05 18.47
C TYR A 341 9.52 2.69 17.29
N ASP A 342 8.80 3.67 16.75
CA ASP A 342 7.81 3.44 15.69
C ASP A 342 8.36 3.64 14.26
N GLY A 343 9.69 3.73 14.15
CA GLY A 343 10.41 4.07 12.92
C GLY A 343 10.76 5.55 12.80
N ARG A 344 10.17 6.43 13.65
CA ARG A 344 10.46 7.87 13.66
C ARG A 344 10.65 8.44 15.05
N VAL A 345 9.90 7.96 16.03
CA VAL A 345 9.92 8.43 17.42
C VAL A 345 9.77 7.30 18.41
N TRP A 346 10.27 7.51 19.63
CA TRP A 346 9.99 6.65 20.78
C TRP A 346 8.64 6.99 21.39
N VAL A 347 7.76 6.00 21.45
CA VAL A 347 6.39 6.14 21.98
C VAL A 347 6.20 5.18 23.15
N LYS A 348 5.48 5.61 24.17
CA LYS A 348 5.10 4.76 25.30
C LYS A 348 4.27 3.55 24.82
N ASP A 349 4.66 2.35 25.24
CA ASP A 349 3.93 1.11 24.99
C ASP A 349 2.79 0.94 25.99
N ILE A 350 1.58 1.32 25.58
CA ILE A 350 0.40 1.29 26.43
C ILE A 350 0.08 -0.14 26.85
N GLY A 351 0.24 -0.43 28.15
CA GLY A 351 -0.04 -1.74 28.73
C GLY A 351 1.00 -2.82 28.38
N GLY A 352 2.15 -2.45 27.81
CA GLY A 352 3.18 -3.42 27.42
C GLY A 352 2.75 -4.35 26.28
N MET A 353 1.80 -3.90 25.45
CA MET A 353 1.19 -4.74 24.41
C MET A 353 2.14 -5.00 23.25
N SER A 354 2.97 -4.02 22.89
CA SER A 354 3.96 -4.16 21.82
C SER A 354 5.08 -5.09 22.24
N VAL A 355 5.66 -4.92 23.44
CA VAL A 355 6.71 -5.84 23.93
C VAL A 355 6.17 -7.25 24.18
N SER A 356 4.90 -7.40 24.60
CA SER A 356 4.27 -8.72 24.69
C SER A 356 4.13 -9.41 23.33
N ARG A 357 3.93 -8.64 22.25
CA ARG A 357 3.93 -9.16 20.88
C ARG A 357 5.33 -9.54 20.42
N MET A 358 6.33 -8.68 20.65
CA MET A 358 7.74 -8.99 20.35
C MET A 358 8.17 -10.29 21.05
N ALA A 359 7.72 -10.55 22.27
CA ALA A 359 8.00 -11.77 23.00
C ALA A 359 7.41 -13.04 22.34
N LYS A 360 6.25 -12.91 21.68
CA LYS A 360 5.68 -14.01 20.87
C LYS A 360 6.48 -14.21 19.59
N GLN A 361 6.78 -13.10 18.91
CA GLN A 361 7.56 -13.09 17.68
C GLN A 361 8.93 -13.75 17.91
N LEU A 362 9.64 -13.39 18.98
CA LEU A 362 10.94 -14.01 19.31
C LEU A 362 10.85 -15.53 19.36
N LYS A 363 9.84 -16.07 20.05
CA LYS A 363 9.64 -17.51 20.19
C LYS A 363 9.36 -18.18 18.84
N ASP A 364 8.60 -17.53 17.96
CA ASP A 364 8.32 -18.06 16.62
C ASP A 364 9.55 -17.98 15.72
N GLU A 365 10.31 -16.88 15.77
CA GLU A 365 11.55 -16.70 15.01
C GLU A 365 12.67 -17.64 15.51
N LEU A 366 12.76 -17.89 16.81
CA LEU A 366 13.68 -18.87 17.38
C LEU A 366 13.35 -20.30 16.93
N LEU A 367 12.06 -20.62 16.76
CA LEU A 367 11.67 -21.93 16.23
C LEU A 367 12.14 -22.08 14.78
N MET A 368 11.99 -21.05 13.95
CA MET A 368 12.50 -21.04 12.58
C MET A 368 14.03 -21.16 12.55
N PHE A 369 14.73 -20.35 13.34
CA PHE A 369 16.17 -20.40 13.50
C PHE A 369 16.65 -21.78 13.97
N SER A 370 15.92 -22.47 14.84
CA SER A 370 16.34 -23.79 15.35
C SER A 370 16.50 -24.85 14.26
N VAL A 371 15.85 -24.69 13.11
CA VAL A 371 15.96 -25.61 11.96
C VAL A 371 17.34 -25.53 11.31
N THR A 372 18.03 -24.40 11.43
CA THR A 372 19.37 -24.18 10.85
C THR A 372 20.50 -24.73 11.71
N ILE A 373 20.19 -25.25 12.91
CA ILE A 373 21.19 -25.83 13.81
C ILE A 373 21.58 -27.23 13.32
N ASP A 374 22.86 -27.42 12.98
CA ASP A 374 23.37 -28.70 12.44
C ASP A 374 23.39 -29.83 13.48
N ASN A 375 23.67 -29.52 14.75
CA ASN A 375 23.76 -30.53 15.80
C ASN A 375 22.35 -30.93 16.28
N GLU A 376 21.86 -32.09 15.85
CA GLU A 376 20.51 -32.59 16.18
C GLU A 376 20.24 -32.72 17.69
N THR A 377 21.23 -33.07 18.50
CA THR A 377 21.07 -33.16 19.96
C THR A 377 20.84 -31.76 20.56
N GLN A 378 21.65 -30.78 20.15
CA GLN A 378 21.53 -29.40 20.60
C GLN A 378 20.24 -28.75 20.09
N LYS A 379 19.90 -28.96 18.82
CA LYS A 379 18.65 -28.53 18.19
C LYS A 379 17.44 -29.04 18.96
N THR A 380 17.37 -30.33 19.25
CA THR A 380 16.26 -30.93 20.00
C THR A 380 16.14 -30.33 21.42
N ALA A 381 17.28 -30.16 22.12
CA ALA A 381 17.29 -29.55 23.44
C ALA A 381 16.82 -28.09 23.41
N TYR A 382 17.26 -27.33 22.42
CA TYR A 382 16.89 -25.93 22.23
C TYR A 382 15.41 -25.76 21.84
N GLN A 383 14.90 -26.59 20.93
CA GLN A 383 13.47 -26.62 20.59
C GLN A 383 12.60 -26.92 21.80
N LYS A 384 13.01 -27.86 22.66
CA LYS A 384 12.31 -28.15 23.91
C LYS A 384 12.27 -26.94 24.85
N HIS A 385 13.33 -26.12 24.86
CA HIS A 385 13.35 -24.85 25.59
C HIS A 385 12.41 -23.81 24.96
N ILE A 386 12.50 -23.59 23.64
CA ILE A 386 11.63 -22.65 22.89
C ILE A 386 10.14 -22.96 23.12
N LEU A 387 9.75 -24.24 23.15
CA LEU A 387 8.36 -24.63 23.40
C LEU A 387 7.85 -24.14 24.77
N LYS A 388 8.70 -24.03 25.80
CA LYS A 388 8.31 -23.48 27.11
C LYS A 388 7.96 -21.98 27.03
N MET A 389 8.61 -21.24 26.13
CA MET A 389 8.28 -19.83 25.84
C MET A 389 6.87 -19.67 25.22
N GLY A 390 6.20 -20.77 24.86
CA GLY A 390 4.77 -20.79 24.53
C GLY A 390 3.85 -20.43 25.71
N SER A 391 4.32 -20.57 26.95
CA SER A 391 3.60 -20.12 28.15
C SER A 391 3.58 -18.61 28.27
N ARG A 392 2.41 -18.05 28.63
CA ARG A 392 2.27 -16.62 28.93
C ARG A 392 3.17 -16.20 30.10
N ALA A 393 3.24 -17.00 31.15
CA ALA A 393 4.05 -16.70 32.33
C ALA A 393 5.54 -16.56 31.97
N VAL A 394 6.07 -17.47 31.16
CA VAL A 394 7.47 -17.43 30.72
C VAL A 394 7.76 -16.17 29.90
N ARG A 395 6.86 -15.78 28.98
CA ARG A 395 7.02 -14.53 28.22
C ARG A 395 6.92 -13.28 29.09
N GLU A 396 6.06 -13.28 30.09
CA GLU A 396 5.98 -12.16 31.04
C GLU A 396 7.24 -12.04 31.89
N THR A 397 7.83 -13.17 32.33
CA THR A 397 9.13 -13.18 33.02
C THR A 397 10.24 -12.67 32.10
N MET A 398 10.33 -13.18 30.86
CA MET A 398 11.31 -12.73 29.86
C MET A 398 11.28 -11.22 29.64
N VAL A 399 10.09 -10.63 29.45
CA VAL A 399 9.93 -9.18 29.27
C VAL A 399 10.21 -8.40 30.55
N LYS A 400 9.99 -8.98 31.73
CA LYS A 400 10.34 -8.32 33.01
C LYS A 400 11.84 -8.32 33.25
N ASP A 401 12.49 -9.44 32.96
CA ASP A 401 13.93 -9.63 33.16
C ASP A 401 14.75 -8.76 32.20
N ALA A 402 14.28 -8.58 30.96
CA ALA A 402 14.93 -7.74 29.95
C ALA A 402 15.01 -6.22 30.26
N ARG A 403 14.40 -5.75 31.36
CA ARG A 403 14.22 -4.31 31.63
C ARG A 403 15.49 -3.57 31.99
N ASP A 404 16.51 -4.26 32.50
CA ASP A 404 17.72 -3.66 33.07
C ASP A 404 18.83 -3.41 32.04
N LYS A 405 18.96 -4.29 31.02
CA LYS A 405 20.09 -4.30 30.09
C LYS A 405 20.22 -3.04 29.22
N TYR A 406 19.11 -2.58 28.65
CA TYR A 406 19.07 -1.39 27.81
C TYR A 406 17.97 -0.42 28.25
N CYS A 407 17.97 -0.09 29.53
CA CYS A 407 17.05 0.90 30.06
C CYS A 407 17.45 2.33 29.68
N ILE A 408 16.45 3.20 29.66
CA ILE A 408 16.59 4.65 29.47
C ILE A 408 15.84 5.37 30.59
N SER A 409 16.06 6.67 30.72
CA SER A 409 15.30 7.57 31.58
C SER A 409 14.55 8.61 30.75
N ASN A 410 13.72 9.44 31.39
CA ASN A 410 13.10 10.56 30.69
C ASN A 410 14.12 11.59 30.23
N GLU A 411 15.26 11.69 30.93
CA GLU A 411 16.36 12.59 30.66
C GLU A 411 17.22 12.16 29.46
N ASP A 412 17.12 10.90 29.04
CA ASP A 412 17.76 10.40 27.83
C ASP A 412 16.95 10.70 26.56
N LEU A 413 15.64 10.89 26.70
CA LEU A 413 14.75 11.26 25.60
C LEU A 413 14.92 12.74 25.22
N ASP A 414 15.00 13.02 23.91
CA ASP A 414 15.16 14.39 23.38
C ASP A 414 16.36 15.15 23.97
N LYS A 415 17.42 14.42 24.37
CA LYS A 415 18.59 14.99 25.06
C LYS A 415 19.46 15.88 24.17
N ASP A 416 19.58 15.56 22.89
CA ASP A 416 20.35 16.34 21.93
C ASP A 416 19.49 17.47 21.36
N SER A 417 19.74 18.70 21.82
CA SER A 417 19.02 19.89 21.39
C SER A 417 19.29 20.28 19.93
N ASP A 418 20.38 19.78 19.34
CA ASP A 418 20.73 20.07 17.95
C ASP A 418 19.98 19.15 16.99
N LEU A 419 19.28 18.11 17.45
CA LEU A 419 18.50 17.23 16.59
C LEU A 419 17.03 17.67 16.48
N LEU A 420 16.63 18.07 15.28
CA LEU A 420 15.25 18.37 14.95
C LEU A 420 14.64 17.21 14.15
N ASN A 421 13.69 16.50 14.77
CA ASN A 421 12.96 15.43 14.11
C ASN A 421 11.81 15.97 13.25
N LEU A 422 11.74 15.57 11.98
CA LEU A 422 10.83 16.09 10.94
C LEU A 422 10.07 14.93 10.27
N GLN A 423 9.00 15.17 9.53
CA GLN A 423 8.17 14.08 8.97
C GLN A 423 8.90 13.12 8.01
N ASN A 424 10.02 13.56 7.43
CA ASN A 424 10.81 12.82 6.45
C ASN A 424 12.24 12.48 6.89
N GLY A 425 12.63 12.80 8.14
CA GLY A 425 13.98 12.52 8.65
C GLY A 425 14.37 13.41 9.83
N THR A 426 15.63 13.33 10.23
CA THR A 426 16.21 14.13 11.31
C THR A 426 17.20 15.14 10.73
N LEU A 427 17.04 16.42 11.08
CA LEU A 427 17.96 17.49 10.73
C LEU A 427 18.84 17.84 11.94
N ASN A 428 20.15 17.84 11.77
CA ASN A 428 21.06 18.41 12.75
C ASN A 428 21.15 19.93 12.55
N LEU A 429 20.69 20.72 13.51
CA LEU A 429 20.62 22.18 13.46
C LEU A 429 22.00 22.86 13.52
N LYS A 430 23.03 22.14 13.97
CA LYS A 430 24.40 22.65 14.06
C LYS A 430 25.19 22.41 12.77
N THR A 431 25.05 21.24 12.16
CA THR A 431 25.76 20.87 10.92
C THR A 431 24.93 21.10 9.66
N PHE A 432 23.61 21.28 9.79
CA PHE A 432 22.61 21.27 8.72
C PHE A 432 22.58 19.95 7.91
N GLU A 433 23.12 18.87 8.48
CA GLU A 433 23.04 17.54 7.88
C GLU A 433 21.64 16.98 8.10
N PHE A 434 20.99 16.58 7.00
CA PHE A 434 19.71 15.89 7.01
C PHE A 434 19.92 14.41 6.72
N ARG A 435 19.35 13.54 7.56
CA ARG A 435 19.47 12.09 7.43
C ARG A 435 18.17 11.39 7.80
N GLU A 436 18.12 10.09 7.50
CA GLU A 436 17.03 9.22 7.94
C GLU A 436 16.92 9.16 9.48
N HIS A 437 15.72 8.82 9.93
CA HIS A 437 15.43 8.64 11.36
C HIS A 437 16.25 7.49 11.94
N ARG A 438 16.70 7.67 13.18
CA ARG A 438 17.52 6.69 13.90
C ARG A 438 16.98 6.49 15.30
N ALA A 439 16.82 5.24 15.70
CA ALA A 439 16.34 4.90 17.04
C ALA A 439 17.34 5.35 18.13
N GLU A 440 18.63 5.38 17.77
CA GLU A 440 19.74 5.80 18.63
C GLU A 440 19.65 7.27 19.04
N ASP A 441 18.91 8.10 18.29
CA ASP A 441 18.75 9.52 18.61
C ASP A 441 17.84 9.76 19.83
N LEU A 442 17.10 8.73 20.28
CA LEU A 442 16.17 8.80 21.42
C LEU A 442 15.16 9.97 21.35
N LEU A 443 14.73 10.34 20.15
CA LEU A 443 13.75 11.41 19.94
C LEU A 443 12.33 10.90 20.23
N SER A 444 11.62 11.58 21.11
CA SER A 444 10.22 11.28 21.48
C SER A 444 9.22 12.21 20.78
N LYS A 445 9.73 13.28 20.17
CA LYS A 445 8.93 14.31 19.50
C LYS A 445 9.24 14.37 18.02
N ILE A 446 8.26 14.84 17.24
CA ILE A 446 8.38 15.06 15.80
C ILE A 446 7.61 16.32 15.40
N ALA A 447 8.23 17.19 14.62
CA ALA A 447 7.56 18.35 14.07
C ALA A 447 6.66 17.94 12.90
N ASN A 448 5.51 18.60 12.75
CA ASN A 448 4.57 18.34 11.65
C ASN A 448 4.97 19.08 10.36
N VAL A 449 6.24 18.95 9.96
CA VAL A 449 6.79 19.56 8.75
C VAL A 449 7.85 18.64 8.14
N SER A 450 7.97 18.66 6.82
CA SER A 450 9.02 17.95 6.09
C SER A 450 10.16 18.89 5.72
N TYR A 451 11.40 18.44 5.86
CA TYR A 451 12.56 19.17 5.38
C TYR A 451 12.61 19.21 3.86
N ASN A 452 12.79 20.41 3.29
CA ASN A 452 13.09 20.60 1.88
C ASN A 452 14.19 21.67 1.74
N PRO A 453 15.44 21.29 1.41
CA PRO A 453 16.55 22.24 1.30
C PRO A 453 16.39 23.24 0.14
N ALA A 454 15.58 22.89 -0.86
CA ALA A 454 15.26 23.74 -2.00
C ALA A 454 14.08 24.68 -1.74
N ALA A 455 13.40 24.58 -0.58
CA ALA A 455 12.34 25.51 -0.24
C ALA A 455 12.90 26.94 -0.16
N ARG A 456 12.19 27.86 -0.82
CA ARG A 456 12.48 29.30 -0.85
C ARG A 456 11.18 30.04 -0.60
N SER A 457 11.26 31.19 0.05
CA SER A 457 10.14 32.12 0.22
C SER A 457 10.50 33.45 -0.42
N GLU A 458 10.10 33.62 -1.69
CA GLU A 458 10.38 34.83 -2.46
C GLU A 458 9.74 36.07 -1.80
N LEU A 459 8.51 35.91 -1.29
CA LEU A 459 7.79 36.97 -0.59
C LEU A 459 8.54 37.42 0.67
N TRP A 460 9.08 36.47 1.45
CA TRP A 460 9.88 36.79 2.63
C TRP A 460 11.20 37.47 2.27
N GLN A 461 11.89 36.97 1.24
CA GLN A 461 13.14 37.56 0.77
C GLN A 461 12.94 38.98 0.23
N HIS A 462 11.85 39.23 -0.48
CA HIS A 462 11.49 40.57 -0.95
C HIS A 462 11.18 41.50 0.22
N PHE A 463 10.30 41.06 1.13
CA PHE A 463 9.91 41.82 2.32
C PHE A 463 11.11 42.22 3.17
N ILE A 464 11.99 41.27 3.51
CA ILE A 464 13.12 41.54 4.41
C ILE A 464 14.14 42.48 3.76
N ASN A 465 14.32 42.37 2.44
CA ASN A 465 15.21 43.23 1.67
C ASN A 465 14.66 44.67 1.60
N GLU A 466 13.35 44.82 1.39
CA GLU A 466 12.69 46.12 1.32
C GLU A 466 12.74 46.87 2.66
N VAL A 467 12.33 46.22 3.76
CA VAL A 467 12.29 46.88 5.08
C VAL A 467 13.67 47.19 5.65
N MET A 468 14.70 46.42 5.27
CA MET A 468 16.09 46.66 5.66
C MET A 468 16.88 47.46 4.63
N GLN A 469 16.24 47.90 3.53
CA GLN A 469 16.86 48.69 2.46
C GLN A 469 18.14 48.06 1.90
N GLY A 470 18.19 46.73 1.80
CA GLY A 470 19.37 45.99 1.31
C GLY A 470 20.55 45.88 2.27
N ASP A 471 20.40 46.27 3.54
CA ASP A 471 21.45 46.11 4.56
C ASP A 471 21.62 44.64 4.96
N GLU A 472 22.60 43.96 4.36
CA GLU A 472 22.85 42.53 4.56
C GLU A 472 23.14 42.14 6.02
N GLU A 473 23.79 43.02 6.80
CA GLU A 473 24.10 42.73 8.20
C GLU A 473 22.83 42.76 9.05
N LYS A 474 21.97 43.77 8.86
CA LYS A 474 20.68 43.83 9.54
C LYS A 474 19.74 42.71 9.12
N ILE A 475 19.73 42.35 7.83
CA ILE A 475 18.94 41.22 7.32
C ILE A 475 19.38 39.92 8.02
N LYS A 476 20.69 39.61 8.04
CA LYS A 476 21.21 38.42 8.72
C LYS A 476 20.92 38.45 10.22
N TYR A 477 21.08 39.60 10.87
CA TYR A 477 20.77 39.75 12.29
C TYR A 477 19.28 39.48 12.58
N LEU A 478 18.37 40.10 11.83
CA LEU A 478 16.94 39.93 12.04
C LEU A 478 16.49 38.51 11.71
N GLN A 479 17.01 37.92 10.62
CA GLN A 479 16.76 36.52 10.29
C GLN A 479 17.19 35.59 11.42
N LYS A 480 18.39 35.78 11.99
CA LYS A 480 18.81 35.02 13.19
C LYS A 480 17.89 35.25 14.38
N ALA A 481 17.50 36.49 14.66
CA ALA A 481 16.67 36.85 15.80
C ALA A 481 15.28 36.19 15.77
N ILE A 482 14.73 35.92 14.58
CA ILE A 482 13.43 35.27 14.39
C ILE A 482 13.54 33.78 14.03
N GLY A 483 14.76 33.21 14.01
CA GLY A 483 14.99 31.78 13.72
C GLY A 483 14.97 31.40 12.23
N TYR A 484 15.34 32.32 11.33
CA TYR A 484 15.36 32.15 9.88
C TYR A 484 16.77 32.12 9.24
N GLY A 485 17.86 32.31 10.00
CA GLY A 485 19.22 32.43 9.42
C GLY A 485 20.36 32.07 10.34
#